data_AF-A0AAD9BYG5-F1
#
_entry.id   AF-A0AAD9BYG5-F1
#
_cell.length_a   1.000
_cell.length_b   1.000
_cell.length_c   1.000
_cell.angle_alpha   90.00
_cell.angle_beta   90.00
_cell.angle_gamma   90.00
#
_symmetry.space_group_name_H-M   'P 1'
#
loop_
_entity.id
_entity.type
_entity.pdbx_description
1 polymer ?
#
loop_
_entity_poly.entity_id
_entity_poly.type
_entity_poly.pdbx_seq_one_letter_code
_entity_poly.pdbx_strand_id
1 'polypeptide(L)'
;VKRRRRVNGEISKLFRHIKAQGEQPGRELFCLPSGLATFTPFALRSLGQEVFCSVREADYEIASYARQHGSMGILGQDSDFIIYDSAPCFSVAKLRIHSLTTVMYDRQRLCQTIGLTVAQLPLLACLLGNDVVSEDKMLHIRNNAMATYRIDNPTAHSGAPQGQMVMAVSHLVSSVWGREEQETGLIPQTLNLSAPHRELLKRGVRSYLLPGEEAIQLGDISAPSSAFEKHVSSEILKACREKHVAAEGFMVYSVLCEGVIECSNTLEDEEDTELLPQALVYKPCRQRIYGLLLLNGHEGSRVDLPAIREWFVYAGNALKEPDMVHPVPISLQYNPPVLDLLWFGNGPEVSSLRLKSFLSMFDCQELSELYGAVEDSLLAALCLVTYIALQEDCDAYLSQAVCLRLKSPKELQHIKLPFLCSRAVQLGSLYVRGLAHLLGANCASGGPLPGAALMPWSSFDGRLFHSKYLLAHSGSDNTVLLDRDPFCLSQFLCLREKLTETCRKRGRVLQSRPKAPQQAPGPPNRDRHTGGGENWSERGETTGGGWRERGEARGDPNKCENRERLWARGGGGTRGEHFHPHPRGRSHRSRGRYQLAPR
;
A
#
# COMPACT_ATOMS: atom_id res chain seq x y z
N VAL A 1 4.55 -13.28 -4.18
CA VAL A 1 3.92 -13.86 -5.40
C VAL A 1 2.48 -14.37 -5.20
N LYS A 2 2.21 -15.40 -4.38
CA LYS A 2 0.85 -15.98 -4.23
C LYS A 2 -0.23 -14.95 -3.87
N ARG A 3 0.05 -14.08 -2.88
CA ARG A 3 -0.85 -12.97 -2.49
C ARG A 3 -1.15 -12.06 -3.68
N ARG A 4 -0.12 -11.68 -4.45
CA ARG A 4 -0.26 -10.80 -5.62
C ARG A 4 -1.13 -11.44 -6.71
N ARG A 5 -0.99 -12.74 -6.97
CA ARG A 5 -1.88 -13.48 -7.90
C ARG A 5 -3.33 -13.52 -7.42
N ARG A 6 -3.56 -13.70 -6.12
CA ARG A 6 -4.91 -13.65 -5.55
C ARG A 6 -5.55 -12.28 -5.77
N VAL A 7 -4.79 -11.21 -5.52
CA VAL A 7 -5.25 -9.83 -5.72
C VAL A 7 -5.59 -9.57 -7.18
N ASN A 8 -4.77 -10.01 -8.15
CA ASN A 8 -5.14 -9.92 -9.58
C ASN A 8 -6.48 -10.58 -9.87
N GLY A 9 -6.72 -11.78 -9.33
CA GLY A 9 -8.00 -12.47 -9.49
C GLY A 9 -9.21 -11.68 -8.96
N GLU A 10 -9.05 -10.91 -7.88
CA GLU A 10 -10.10 -10.01 -7.38
C GLU A 10 -10.27 -8.77 -8.26
N ILE A 11 -9.17 -8.19 -8.75
CA ILE A 11 -9.19 -7.06 -9.69
C ILE A 11 -9.86 -7.44 -11.01
N SER A 12 -9.60 -8.64 -11.55
CA SER A 12 -10.30 -9.13 -12.75
C SER A 12 -11.81 -9.32 -12.52
N LYS A 13 -12.26 -9.66 -11.31
CA LYS A 13 -13.70 -9.72 -10.98
C LYS A 13 -14.31 -8.32 -10.92
N LEU A 14 -13.57 -7.38 -10.33
CA LEU A 14 -13.96 -5.97 -10.26
C LEU A 14 -14.21 -5.39 -11.66
N PHE A 15 -13.26 -5.55 -12.59
CA PHE A 15 -13.41 -5.01 -13.95
C PHE A 15 -14.53 -5.69 -14.73
N ARG A 16 -14.71 -7.01 -14.60
CA ARG A 16 -15.86 -7.71 -15.20
C ARG A 16 -17.20 -7.19 -14.67
N HIS A 17 -17.30 -6.88 -13.37
CA HIS A 17 -18.51 -6.27 -12.82
C HIS A 17 -18.75 -4.87 -13.40
N ILE A 18 -17.72 -4.01 -13.44
CA ILE A 18 -17.85 -2.65 -13.99
C ILE A 18 -18.26 -2.70 -15.47
N LYS A 19 -17.64 -3.55 -16.29
CA LYS A 19 -18.02 -3.74 -17.71
C LYS A 19 -19.46 -4.23 -17.87
N ALA A 20 -19.90 -5.13 -17.01
CA ALA A 20 -21.21 -5.76 -17.14
C ALA A 20 -22.36 -4.88 -16.61
N GLN A 21 -22.12 -4.09 -15.56
CA GLN A 21 -23.18 -3.35 -14.85
C GLN A 21 -23.05 -1.83 -14.97
N GLY A 22 -21.85 -1.30 -15.24
CA GLY A 22 -21.61 0.14 -15.24
C GLY A 22 -21.79 0.78 -13.85
N GLU A 23 -21.68 0.01 -12.77
CA GLU A 23 -21.98 0.45 -11.41
C GLU A 23 -20.80 0.20 -10.45
N GLN A 24 -20.82 0.88 -9.30
CA GLN A 24 -19.84 0.68 -8.24
C GLN A 24 -20.07 -0.71 -7.59
N PRO A 25 -19.06 -1.60 -7.62
CA PRO A 25 -19.18 -2.91 -6.99
C PRO A 25 -19.30 -2.82 -5.46
N GLY A 26 -19.92 -3.84 -4.87
CA GLY A 26 -20.12 -3.95 -3.42
C GLY A 26 -18.82 -4.19 -2.63
N ARG A 27 -18.93 -4.20 -1.31
CA ARG A 27 -17.79 -4.35 -0.38
C ARG A 27 -17.03 -5.66 -0.57
N GLU A 28 -17.68 -6.69 -1.09
CA GLU A 28 -17.11 -7.99 -1.38
C GLU A 28 -16.04 -7.99 -2.48
N LEU A 29 -16.05 -6.97 -3.37
CA LEU A 29 -15.04 -6.77 -4.42
C LEU A 29 -14.08 -5.61 -4.11
N PHE A 30 -14.00 -5.20 -2.84
CA PHE A 30 -13.11 -4.12 -2.42
C PHE A 30 -11.64 -4.46 -2.70
N CYS A 31 -10.98 -3.58 -3.45
CA CYS A 31 -9.55 -3.62 -3.70
C CYS A 31 -8.91 -2.35 -3.12
N LEU A 32 -7.70 -2.48 -2.58
CA LEU A 32 -6.95 -1.32 -2.09
C LEU A 32 -6.58 -0.41 -3.28
N PRO A 33 -6.76 0.91 -3.18
CA PRO A 33 -6.36 1.84 -4.23
C PRO A 33 -4.86 1.78 -4.54
N SER A 34 -4.51 2.01 -5.81
CA SER A 34 -3.13 2.24 -6.24
C SER A 34 -2.50 3.38 -5.43
N GLY A 35 -1.25 3.20 -5.00
CA GLY A 35 -0.51 4.26 -4.30
C GLY A 35 -0.88 4.48 -2.82
N LEU A 36 -1.88 3.78 -2.26
CA LEU A 36 -2.26 3.97 -0.85
C LEU A 36 -1.06 3.85 0.09
N ALA A 37 -0.30 2.75 0.01
CA ALA A 37 0.89 2.55 0.84
C ALA A 37 1.97 3.63 0.62
N THR A 38 2.08 4.17 -0.59
CA THR A 38 3.03 5.24 -0.93
C THR A 38 2.65 6.57 -0.28
N PHE A 39 1.38 6.94 -0.32
CA PHE A 39 0.94 8.28 0.08
C PHE A 39 0.43 8.37 1.52
N THR A 40 0.08 7.24 2.17
CA THR A 40 -0.34 7.23 3.57
C THR A 40 0.67 7.89 4.52
N PRO A 41 2.00 7.61 4.44
CA PRO A 41 2.98 8.29 5.29
C PRO A 41 2.92 9.82 5.18
N PHE A 42 2.79 10.34 3.96
CA PHE A 42 2.71 11.78 3.71
C PHE A 42 1.39 12.39 4.20
N ALA A 43 0.28 11.66 4.06
CA ALA A 43 -1.02 12.09 4.56
C ALA A 43 -1.04 12.18 6.09
N LEU A 44 -0.41 11.22 6.78
CA LEU A 44 -0.31 11.25 8.24
C LEU A 44 0.60 12.41 8.71
N ARG A 45 1.71 12.65 8.01
CA ARG A 45 2.61 13.77 8.31
C ARG A 45 1.96 15.13 8.08
N SER A 46 1.14 15.30 7.05
CA SER A 46 0.40 16.56 6.83
C SER A 46 -0.64 16.82 7.92
N LEU A 47 -1.07 15.79 8.65
CA LEU A 47 -1.91 15.88 9.86
C LEU A 47 -1.09 16.03 11.15
N GLY A 48 0.22 16.29 11.05
CA GLY A 48 1.11 16.50 12.20
C GLY A 48 1.46 15.23 12.97
N GLN A 49 1.27 14.04 12.39
CA GLN A 49 1.64 12.78 13.02
C GLN A 49 3.11 12.44 12.76
N GLU A 50 3.78 11.87 13.76
CA GLU A 50 5.10 11.27 13.59
C GLU A 50 4.99 9.97 12.79
N VAL A 51 5.80 9.85 11.74
CA VAL A 51 5.79 8.69 10.86
C VAL A 51 7.22 8.29 10.57
N PHE A 52 7.49 7.00 10.71
CA PHE A 52 8.80 6.41 10.45
C PHE A 52 8.69 5.32 9.40
N CYS A 53 9.62 5.27 8.44
CA CYS A 53 9.76 4.12 7.55
C CYS A 53 10.84 3.19 8.09
N SER A 54 10.52 1.89 8.14
CA SER A 54 11.45 0.90 8.65
C SER A 54 12.62 0.65 7.72
N VAL A 55 13.79 0.32 8.28
CA VAL A 55 15.01 -0.07 7.54
C VAL A 55 15.38 -1.54 7.77
N ARG A 56 14.70 -2.18 8.72
CA ARG A 56 14.75 -3.61 9.03
C ARG A 56 13.32 -4.16 9.05
N GLU A 57 13.15 -5.31 9.67
CA GLU A 57 11.83 -5.88 9.95
C GLU A 57 11.00 -4.88 10.79
N ALA A 58 9.77 -4.62 10.35
CA ALA A 58 8.94 -3.55 10.89
C ALA A 58 8.39 -3.88 12.28
N ASP A 59 7.96 -5.13 12.50
CA ASP A 59 7.47 -5.60 13.79
C ASP A 59 8.59 -5.50 14.86
N TYR A 60 9.84 -5.83 14.49
CA TYR A 60 11.02 -5.61 15.34
C TYR A 60 11.23 -4.14 15.68
N GLU A 61 11.23 -3.25 14.69
CA GLU A 61 11.48 -1.81 14.92
C GLU A 61 10.35 -1.16 15.73
N ILE A 62 9.09 -1.54 15.49
CA ILE A 62 7.93 -1.10 16.28
C ILE A 62 8.09 -1.57 17.73
N ALA A 63 8.40 -2.84 17.96
CA ALA A 63 8.57 -3.39 19.30
C ALA A 63 9.77 -2.77 20.03
N SER A 64 10.89 -2.55 19.34
CA SER A 64 12.07 -1.87 19.87
C SER A 64 11.75 -0.42 20.25
N TYR A 65 11.09 0.32 19.35
CA TYR A 65 10.71 1.71 19.59
C TYR A 65 9.78 1.83 20.79
N ALA A 66 8.75 0.98 20.86
CA ALA A 66 7.78 0.98 21.95
C ALA A 66 8.43 0.73 23.32
N ARG A 67 9.40 -0.19 23.39
CA ARG A 67 10.18 -0.47 24.61
C ARG A 67 11.06 0.72 25.00
N GLN A 68 11.84 1.25 24.06
CA GLN A 68 12.80 2.34 24.33
C GLN A 68 12.12 3.65 24.76
N HIS A 69 10.93 3.92 24.26
CA HIS A 69 10.19 5.16 24.55
C HIS A 69 9.13 4.99 25.64
N GLY A 70 9.04 3.81 26.29
CA GLY A 70 8.04 3.55 27.32
C GLY A 70 6.59 3.75 26.81
N SER A 71 6.32 3.33 25.57
CA SER A 71 5.01 3.51 24.94
C SER A 71 3.90 2.79 25.71
N MET A 72 2.69 3.37 25.70
CA MET A 72 1.51 2.77 26.37
C MET A 72 1.13 1.40 25.80
N GLY A 73 1.37 1.17 24.51
CA GLY A 73 1.16 -0.11 23.85
C GLY A 73 1.27 -0.02 22.33
N ILE A 74 1.26 -1.18 21.68
CA ILE A 74 1.34 -1.36 20.24
C ILE A 74 -0.06 -1.68 19.72
N LEU A 75 -0.62 -0.81 18.89
CA LEU A 75 -1.91 -1.06 18.24
C LEU A 75 -1.69 -1.85 16.93
N GLY A 76 -2.09 -3.12 16.91
CA GLY A 76 -1.84 -4.00 15.77
C GLY A 76 -2.73 -5.24 15.75
N GLN A 77 -2.41 -6.15 14.85
CA GLN A 77 -3.07 -7.46 14.76
C GLN A 77 -2.06 -8.60 14.57
N ASP A 78 -0.76 -8.28 14.63
CA ASP A 78 0.28 -9.30 14.62
C ASP A 78 0.45 -9.92 16.01
N SER A 79 0.54 -11.25 16.05
CA SER A 79 0.86 -12.02 17.25
C SER A 79 2.32 -11.87 17.66
N ASP A 80 3.22 -11.47 16.75
CA ASP A 80 4.64 -11.34 17.05
C ASP A 80 4.90 -10.29 18.15
N PHE A 81 4.05 -9.25 18.24
CA PHE A 81 4.08 -8.28 19.34
C PHE A 81 3.79 -8.87 20.73
N ILE A 82 3.17 -10.06 20.81
CA ILE A 82 2.98 -10.78 22.08
C ILE A 82 4.26 -11.55 22.45
N ILE A 83 5.09 -11.88 21.47
CA ILE A 83 6.33 -12.64 21.67
C ILE A 83 7.45 -11.72 22.14
N TYR A 84 7.57 -10.54 21.53
CA TYR A 84 8.51 -9.50 21.93
C TYR A 84 8.32 -9.08 23.40
N ASP A 85 9.44 -8.81 24.09
CA ASP A 85 9.40 -8.17 25.41
C ASP A 85 9.25 -6.65 25.27
N SER A 86 8.06 -6.22 24.86
CA SER A 86 7.76 -4.82 24.56
C SER A 86 6.49 -4.35 25.29
N ALA A 87 5.94 -3.22 24.85
CA ALA A 87 4.70 -2.67 25.37
C ALA A 87 3.50 -3.58 25.07
N PRO A 88 2.40 -3.47 25.84
CA PRO A 88 1.20 -4.27 25.63
C PRO A 88 0.65 -4.18 24.20
N CYS A 89 0.19 -5.30 23.65
CA CYS A 89 -0.41 -5.34 22.31
C CYS A 89 -1.93 -5.13 22.37
N PHE A 90 -2.44 -4.19 21.59
CA PHE A 90 -3.86 -3.86 21.46
C PHE A 90 -4.39 -4.22 20.08
N SER A 91 -5.60 -4.76 20.00
CA SER A 91 -6.20 -5.19 18.73
C SER A 91 -6.71 -4.00 17.90
N VAL A 92 -6.14 -3.76 16.74
CA VAL A 92 -6.73 -2.78 15.79
C VAL A 92 -8.08 -3.26 15.25
N ALA A 93 -8.27 -4.57 15.05
CA ALA A 93 -9.51 -5.13 14.53
C ALA A 93 -10.71 -5.04 15.49
N LYS A 94 -10.45 -4.88 16.79
CA LYS A 94 -11.48 -4.69 17.83
C LYS A 94 -11.59 -3.24 18.30
N LEU A 95 -10.80 -2.33 17.75
CA LEU A 95 -10.84 -0.92 18.10
C LEU A 95 -12.15 -0.29 17.66
N ARG A 96 -12.86 0.31 18.62
CA ARG A 96 -14.00 1.17 18.36
C ARG A 96 -13.54 2.62 18.38
N ILE A 97 -13.45 3.23 17.19
CA ILE A 97 -12.87 4.58 17.02
C ILE A 97 -13.61 5.64 17.86
N HIS A 98 -14.94 5.56 17.98
CA HIS A 98 -15.75 6.54 18.70
C HIS A 98 -15.50 6.57 20.22
N SER A 99 -15.22 5.41 20.82
CA SER A 99 -14.99 5.26 22.26
C SER A 99 -13.52 5.04 22.61
N LEU A 100 -12.65 4.86 21.60
CA LEU A 100 -11.27 4.40 21.72
C LEU A 100 -11.10 3.13 22.58
N THR A 101 -12.12 2.28 22.62
CA THR A 101 -12.07 1.01 23.36
C THR A 101 -11.58 -0.11 22.46
N THR A 102 -10.68 -0.96 22.96
CA THR A 102 -10.20 -2.15 22.27
C THR A 102 -9.88 -3.30 23.23
N VAL A 103 -9.44 -4.43 22.69
CA VAL A 103 -8.97 -5.60 23.42
C VAL A 103 -7.45 -5.56 23.53
N MET A 104 -6.95 -5.75 24.76
CA MET A 104 -5.53 -5.98 25.04
C MET A 104 -5.24 -7.48 25.01
N TYR A 105 -4.18 -7.89 24.31
CA TYR A 105 -3.67 -9.25 24.37
C TYR A 105 -2.66 -9.37 25.51
N ASP A 106 -3.02 -10.11 26.56
CA ASP A 106 -2.22 -10.28 27.75
C ASP A 106 -1.23 -11.45 27.60
N ARG A 107 0.06 -11.13 27.51
CA ARG A 107 1.18 -12.07 27.38
C ARG A 107 1.31 -13.01 28.58
N GLN A 108 1.12 -12.50 29.80
CA GLN A 108 1.23 -13.29 31.03
C GLN A 108 0.08 -14.30 31.13
N ARG A 109 -1.14 -13.85 30.82
CA ARG A 109 -2.31 -14.72 30.80
C ARG A 109 -2.23 -15.77 29.71
N LEU A 110 -1.64 -15.45 28.55
CA LEU A 110 -1.33 -16.44 27.52
C LEU A 110 -0.39 -17.50 28.06
N CYS A 111 0.76 -17.11 28.62
CA CYS A 111 1.75 -18.00 29.24
C CYS A 111 1.14 -18.93 30.29
N GLN A 112 0.32 -18.39 31.20
CA GLN A 112 -0.41 -19.18 32.22
C GLN A 112 -1.35 -20.21 31.60
N THR A 113 -2.03 -19.84 30.50
CA THR A 113 -2.99 -20.72 29.82
C THR A 113 -2.31 -21.87 29.10
N ILE A 114 -1.15 -21.62 28.48
CA ILE A 114 -0.41 -22.62 27.69
C ILE A 114 0.66 -23.37 28.50
N GLY A 115 0.83 -23.04 29.79
CA GLY A 115 1.79 -23.69 30.68
C GLY A 115 3.26 -23.38 30.36
N LEU A 116 3.54 -22.17 29.88
CA LEU A 116 4.89 -21.72 29.53
C LEU A 116 5.29 -20.45 30.30
N THR A 117 6.58 -20.19 30.40
CA THR A 117 7.13 -18.91 30.83
C THR A 117 7.30 -17.97 29.63
N VAL A 118 7.42 -16.68 29.92
CA VAL A 118 7.69 -15.62 28.94
C VAL A 118 8.93 -15.91 28.10
N ALA A 119 10.01 -16.41 28.73
CA ALA A 119 11.27 -16.75 28.08
C ALA A 119 11.16 -17.88 27.04
N GLN A 120 10.09 -18.68 27.11
CA GLN A 120 9.86 -19.81 26.21
C GLN A 120 9.08 -19.42 24.94
N LEU A 121 8.45 -18.24 24.92
CA LEU A 121 7.62 -17.79 23.79
C LEU A 121 8.37 -17.68 22.45
N PRO A 122 9.61 -17.18 22.38
CA PRO A 122 10.36 -17.15 21.13
C PRO A 122 10.58 -18.54 20.51
N LEU A 123 10.87 -19.55 21.34
CA LEU A 123 11.01 -20.93 20.85
C LEU A 123 9.67 -21.48 20.37
N LEU A 124 8.59 -21.25 21.13
CA LEU A 124 7.24 -21.63 20.71
C LEU A 124 6.89 -21.03 19.34
N ALA A 125 7.12 -19.73 19.15
CA ALA A 125 6.87 -19.03 17.89
C ALA A 125 7.65 -19.67 16.72
N CYS A 126 8.92 -20.00 16.93
CA CYS A 126 9.75 -20.64 15.91
C CYS A 126 9.27 -22.05 15.53
N LEU A 127 8.83 -22.86 16.51
CA LEU A 127 8.34 -24.22 16.26
C LEU A 127 6.97 -24.23 15.58
N LEU A 128 6.10 -23.29 15.95
CA LEU A 128 4.82 -23.06 15.27
C LEU A 128 5.05 -22.60 13.82
N GLY A 129 6.07 -21.79 13.62
CA GLY A 129 6.48 -21.22 12.35
C GLY A 129 6.33 -19.70 12.39
N ASN A 130 7.41 -19.01 12.05
CA ASN A 130 7.46 -17.55 11.99
C ASN A 130 8.23 -17.10 10.74
N ASP A 131 8.52 -15.80 10.65
CA ASP A 131 9.21 -15.25 9.50
C ASP A 131 10.63 -15.78 9.34
N VAL A 132 11.34 -16.16 10.40
CA VAL A 132 12.69 -16.75 10.25
C VAL A 132 12.63 -18.26 9.97
N VAL A 133 11.72 -18.96 10.64
CA VAL A 133 11.59 -20.42 10.65
C VAL A 133 10.25 -20.80 10.01
N SER A 134 10.26 -21.16 8.73
CA SER A 134 9.03 -21.49 8.01
C SER A 134 8.34 -22.72 8.58
N GLU A 135 7.01 -22.73 8.55
CA GLU A 135 6.18 -23.84 9.02
C GLU A 135 6.69 -25.20 8.49
N ASP A 136 6.96 -25.32 7.19
CA ASP A 136 7.37 -26.59 6.56
C ASP A 136 8.62 -27.22 7.19
N LYS A 137 9.58 -26.40 7.66
CA LYS A 137 10.84 -26.89 8.26
C LYS A 137 10.62 -27.53 9.63
N MET A 138 9.60 -27.08 10.36
CA MET A 138 9.24 -27.59 11.68
C MET A 138 8.03 -28.54 11.65
N LEU A 139 7.59 -28.96 10.46
CA LEU A 139 6.40 -29.80 10.30
C LEU A 139 6.53 -31.14 11.02
N HIS A 140 7.70 -31.79 10.94
CA HIS A 140 7.95 -33.07 11.62
C HIS A 140 7.82 -32.92 13.15
N ILE A 141 8.35 -31.84 13.72
CA ILE A 141 8.25 -31.55 15.16
C ILE A 141 6.80 -31.31 15.55
N ARG A 142 6.06 -30.50 14.79
CA ARG A 142 4.64 -30.23 15.04
C ARG A 142 3.79 -31.49 14.94
N ASN A 143 4.06 -32.36 13.98
CA ASN A 143 3.35 -33.63 13.83
C ASN A 143 3.62 -34.56 15.02
N ASN A 144 4.88 -34.65 15.46
CA ASN A 144 5.25 -35.44 16.64
C ASN A 144 4.60 -34.88 17.91
N ALA A 145 4.66 -33.56 18.13
CA ALA A 145 4.01 -32.90 19.25
C ALA A 145 2.50 -33.15 19.27
N MET A 146 1.84 -33.05 18.12
CA MET A 146 0.40 -33.35 17.98
C MET A 146 0.08 -34.83 18.22
N ALA A 147 0.95 -35.75 17.80
CA ALA A 147 0.76 -37.17 18.04
C ALA A 147 0.81 -37.47 19.55
N THR A 148 1.84 -36.98 20.24
CA THR A 148 1.97 -37.09 21.70
C THR A 148 0.78 -36.44 22.42
N TYR A 149 0.43 -35.21 22.04
CA TYR A 149 -0.69 -34.48 22.65
C TYR A 149 -2.03 -35.22 22.53
N ARG A 150 -2.28 -35.90 21.40
CA ARG A 150 -3.48 -36.73 21.20
C ARG A 150 -3.49 -38.02 22.02
N ILE A 151 -2.31 -38.58 22.30
CA ILE A 151 -2.17 -39.74 23.20
C ILE A 151 -2.52 -39.30 24.63
N ASP A 152 -1.99 -38.16 25.06
CA ASP A 152 -2.18 -37.65 26.41
C ASP A 152 -3.60 -37.08 26.65
N ASN A 153 -4.31 -36.72 25.57
CA ASN A 153 -5.65 -36.15 25.60
C ASN A 153 -6.59 -36.92 24.65
N PRO A 154 -7.15 -38.08 25.04
CA PRO A 154 -7.94 -38.93 24.14
C PRO A 154 -9.38 -38.45 23.88
N THR A 155 -9.88 -37.44 24.60
CA THR A 155 -11.26 -36.96 24.47
C THR A 155 -11.51 -36.12 23.20
N ALA A 156 -12.75 -36.13 22.68
CA ALA A 156 -13.13 -35.33 21.52
C ALA A 156 -13.00 -33.82 21.81
N HIS A 157 -12.03 -33.17 21.17
CA HIS A 157 -11.73 -31.76 21.39
C HIS A 157 -12.67 -30.86 20.55
N SER A 158 -13.39 -29.96 21.22
CA SER A 158 -14.26 -28.96 20.57
C SER A 158 -13.54 -27.70 20.08
N GLY A 159 -12.25 -27.55 20.41
CA GLY A 159 -11.44 -26.37 20.06
C GLY A 159 -10.96 -26.35 18.61
N ALA A 160 -10.72 -25.16 18.07
CA ALA A 160 -10.19 -24.98 16.72
C ALA A 160 -8.85 -25.72 16.52
N PRO A 161 -8.60 -26.35 15.36
CA PRO A 161 -7.38 -27.13 15.10
C PRO A 161 -6.07 -26.37 15.36
N GLN A 162 -6.05 -25.06 15.11
CA GLN A 162 -4.89 -24.21 15.35
C GLN A 162 -4.60 -24.03 16.83
N GLY A 163 -5.63 -23.90 17.67
CA GLY A 163 -5.46 -23.81 19.13
C GLY A 163 -4.87 -25.10 19.70
N GLN A 164 -5.30 -26.26 19.18
CA GLN A 164 -4.73 -27.55 19.57
C GLN A 164 -3.25 -27.65 19.21
N MET A 165 -2.85 -27.17 18.02
CA MET A 165 -1.45 -27.12 17.62
C MET A 165 -0.60 -26.28 18.58
N VAL A 166 -1.10 -25.10 18.98
CA VAL A 166 -0.42 -24.24 19.95
C VAL A 166 -0.23 -24.97 21.27
N MET A 167 -1.28 -25.64 21.79
CA MET A 167 -1.18 -26.42 23.03
C MET A 167 -0.18 -27.56 22.92
N ALA A 168 -0.24 -28.35 21.84
CA ALA A 168 0.66 -29.48 21.63
C ALA A 168 2.13 -29.07 21.57
N VAL A 169 2.44 -28.00 20.83
CA VAL A 169 3.81 -27.48 20.76
C VAL A 169 4.23 -26.85 22.08
N SER A 170 3.31 -26.23 22.83
CA SER A 170 3.61 -25.70 24.16
C SER A 170 3.96 -26.82 25.15
N HIS A 171 3.21 -27.93 25.15
CA HIS A 171 3.55 -29.12 25.94
C HIS A 171 4.94 -29.66 25.58
N LEU A 172 5.26 -29.75 24.28
CA LEU A 172 6.59 -30.14 23.85
C LEU A 172 7.65 -29.19 24.41
N VAL A 173 7.52 -27.88 24.21
CA VAL A 173 8.48 -26.86 24.71
C VAL A 173 8.67 -27.00 26.21
N SER A 174 7.59 -27.13 26.98
CA SER A 174 7.64 -27.31 28.43
C SER A 174 8.40 -28.58 28.83
N SER A 175 8.18 -29.69 28.12
CA SER A 175 8.84 -30.98 28.41
C SER A 175 10.34 -31.00 28.11
N VAL A 176 10.81 -30.19 27.16
CA VAL A 176 12.20 -30.18 26.74
C VAL A 176 13.04 -29.12 27.43
N TRP A 177 12.42 -28.16 28.12
CA TRP A 177 13.09 -27.00 28.69
C TRP A 177 13.70 -27.31 30.07
N GLY A 178 15.03 -27.32 30.16
CA GLY A 178 15.78 -27.54 31.41
C GLY A 178 16.07 -26.26 32.21
N ARG A 179 16.77 -26.42 33.34
CA ARG A 179 17.15 -25.30 34.23
C ARG A 179 18.27 -24.42 33.64
N GLU A 180 19.23 -24.98 32.92
CA GLU A 180 20.33 -24.22 32.29
C GLU A 180 19.83 -23.35 31.11
N GLU A 181 18.78 -23.81 30.42
CA GLU A 181 18.14 -23.07 29.34
C GLU A 181 17.24 -21.92 29.82
N GLN A 182 16.82 -21.91 31.10
CA GLN A 182 16.08 -20.80 31.71
C GLN A 182 16.92 -19.52 31.86
N GLU A 183 18.23 -19.66 32.05
CA GLU A 183 19.15 -18.52 32.25
C GLU A 183 19.80 -18.04 30.94
N THR A 184 19.95 -18.94 29.96
CA THR A 184 20.74 -18.66 28.73
C THR A 184 19.91 -18.47 27.46
N GLY A 185 18.61 -18.82 27.47
CA GLY A 185 17.73 -18.68 26.29
C GLY A 185 18.14 -19.57 25.10
N LEU A 186 18.94 -20.61 25.33
CA LEU A 186 19.44 -21.52 24.30
C LEU A 186 18.38 -22.57 23.90
N ILE A 187 18.52 -23.12 22.69
CA ILE A 187 17.65 -24.22 22.24
C ILE A 187 18.01 -25.49 23.01
N PRO A 188 17.03 -26.14 23.66
CA PRO A 188 17.26 -27.40 24.36
C PRO A 188 17.96 -28.46 23.51
N GLN A 189 18.93 -29.18 24.08
CA GLN A 189 19.65 -30.24 23.35
C GLN A 189 18.75 -31.44 23.02
N THR A 190 17.76 -31.69 23.86
CA THR A 190 16.76 -32.77 23.78
C THR A 190 15.83 -32.67 22.57
N LEU A 191 15.72 -31.49 21.94
CA LEU A 191 15.13 -31.35 20.61
C LEU A 191 16.09 -32.00 19.60
N ASN A 192 15.79 -33.23 19.17
CA ASN A 192 16.51 -34.04 18.19
C ASN A 192 16.57 -33.37 16.81
N LEU A 193 17.35 -32.29 16.70
CA LEU A 193 17.49 -31.43 15.54
C LEU A 193 18.83 -31.68 14.86
N SER A 194 18.82 -31.67 13.53
CA SER A 194 20.06 -31.55 12.77
C SER A 194 20.74 -30.20 13.05
N ALA A 195 22.07 -30.14 12.93
CA ALA A 195 22.85 -28.92 13.08
C ALA A 195 22.27 -27.69 12.32
N PRO A 196 21.88 -27.79 11.03
CA PRO A 196 21.31 -26.65 10.32
C PRO A 196 19.94 -26.20 10.84
N HIS A 197 19.10 -27.13 11.32
CA HIS A 197 17.81 -26.76 11.93
C HIS A 197 18.00 -26.10 13.29
N ARG A 198 18.98 -26.55 14.08
CA ARG A 198 19.33 -25.92 15.34
C ARG A 198 19.81 -24.49 15.13
N GLU A 199 20.70 -24.26 14.17
CA GLU A 199 21.17 -22.89 13.88
C GLU A 199 20.05 -21.99 13.36
N LEU A 200 19.16 -22.52 12.52
CA LEU A 200 18.00 -21.78 12.04
C LEU A 200 17.06 -21.36 13.19
N LEU A 201 16.79 -22.26 14.13
CA LEU A 201 16.00 -21.95 15.32
C LEU A 201 16.71 -20.91 16.20
N LYS A 202 18.04 -20.93 16.31
CA LYS A 202 18.79 -19.96 17.13
C LYS A 202 18.59 -18.56 16.56
N ARG A 203 18.70 -18.45 15.24
CA ARG A 203 18.41 -17.21 14.51
C ARG A 203 16.97 -16.75 14.69
N GLY A 204 16.00 -17.67 14.70
CA GLY A 204 14.59 -17.34 14.90
C GLY A 204 14.26 -16.90 16.33
N VAL A 205 14.90 -17.50 17.34
CA VAL A 205 14.76 -17.04 18.73
C VAL A 205 15.39 -15.66 18.89
N ARG A 206 16.60 -15.46 18.33
CA ARG A 206 17.31 -14.18 18.36
C ARG A 206 16.59 -13.05 17.64
N SER A 207 15.72 -13.33 16.66
CA SER A 207 14.95 -12.26 16.00
C SER A 207 13.89 -11.60 16.90
N TYR A 208 13.61 -12.17 18.07
CA TYR A 208 12.73 -11.58 19.07
C TYR A 208 13.46 -10.82 20.19
N LEU A 209 14.80 -10.81 20.21
CA LEU A 209 15.58 -10.11 21.24
C LEU A 209 15.68 -8.62 20.91
N LEU A 210 15.18 -7.78 21.81
CA LEU A 210 15.20 -6.33 21.69
C LEU A 210 16.47 -5.72 22.31
N PRO A 211 16.82 -4.47 21.97
CA PRO A 211 17.99 -3.81 22.55
C PRO A 211 17.96 -3.79 24.08
N GLY A 212 19.08 -4.15 24.70
CA GLY A 212 19.22 -4.25 26.17
C GLY A 212 18.88 -5.62 26.77
N GLU A 213 18.48 -6.61 25.95
CA GLU A 213 18.21 -7.98 26.40
C GLU A 213 19.40 -8.94 26.24
N GLU A 214 20.53 -8.47 25.72
CA GLU A 214 21.72 -9.29 25.47
C GLU A 214 22.81 -9.06 26.53
N ALA A 215 23.18 -10.12 27.25
CA ALA A 215 24.50 -10.22 27.89
C ALA A 215 25.54 -10.48 26.79
N ILE A 216 26.29 -9.42 26.42
CA ILE A 216 27.56 -9.40 25.67
C ILE A 216 27.84 -10.69 24.88
N GLN A 217 27.27 -10.83 23.68
CA GLN A 217 27.81 -11.67 22.62
C GLN A 217 27.10 -11.41 21.27
N LEU A 218 27.28 -10.20 20.76
CA LEU A 218 27.09 -9.92 19.34
C LEU A 218 28.23 -9.01 18.91
N GLY A 219 29.14 -9.53 18.10
CA GLY A 219 29.89 -8.66 17.19
C GLY A 219 28.86 -7.89 16.39
N ASP A 220 29.05 -6.57 16.30
CA ASP A 220 28.17 -5.66 15.58
C ASP A 220 27.56 -6.37 14.38
N ILE A 221 26.23 -6.58 14.39
CA ILE A 221 25.54 -6.78 13.12
C ILE A 221 25.73 -5.43 12.44
N SER A 222 26.83 -5.33 11.68
CA SER A 222 27.10 -4.18 10.85
C SER A 222 25.83 -3.91 10.07
N ALA A 223 25.47 -2.62 9.96
CA ALA A 223 24.40 -2.23 9.06
C ALA A 223 24.62 -3.00 7.73
N PRO A 224 23.59 -3.68 7.19
CA PRO A 224 23.78 -4.46 5.98
C PRO A 224 24.41 -3.55 4.93
N SER A 225 25.49 -4.03 4.31
CA SER A 225 26.19 -3.26 3.28
C SER A 225 25.18 -2.88 2.21
N SER A 226 25.05 -1.59 1.95
CA SER A 226 24.15 -1.06 0.93
C SER A 226 24.49 -1.66 -0.44
N ALA A 227 23.46 -2.05 -1.19
CA ALA A 227 23.59 -2.77 -2.46
C ALA A 227 24.53 -2.09 -3.45
N PHE A 228 24.63 -0.76 -3.41
CA PHE A 228 25.45 0.03 -4.32
C PHE A 228 26.46 0.94 -3.60
N GLU A 229 27.02 0.51 -2.46
CA GLU A 229 28.11 1.22 -1.76
C GLU A 229 29.30 1.59 -2.65
N LYS A 230 29.57 0.81 -3.71
CA LYS A 230 30.64 1.09 -4.67
C LYS A 230 30.34 2.24 -5.63
N HIS A 231 29.07 2.61 -5.79
CA HIS A 231 28.63 3.58 -6.80
C HIS A 231 28.33 4.95 -6.20
N VAL A 232 28.16 5.04 -4.87
CA VAL A 232 27.61 6.21 -4.19
C VAL A 232 28.40 6.49 -2.91
N SER A 233 28.65 7.77 -2.61
CA SER A 233 29.39 8.20 -1.41
C SER A 233 28.67 7.83 -0.11
N SER A 234 29.43 7.71 0.98
CA SER A 234 28.90 7.44 2.33
C SER A 234 27.95 8.53 2.81
N GLU A 235 28.20 9.78 2.42
CA GLU A 235 27.41 10.95 2.79
C GLU A 235 26.02 10.88 2.14
N ILE A 236 25.96 10.48 0.87
CA ILE A 236 24.70 10.27 0.16
C ILE A 236 23.93 9.09 0.77
N LEU A 237 24.60 7.97 1.08
CA LEU A 237 23.93 6.82 1.72
C LEU A 237 23.37 7.17 3.10
N LYS A 238 24.11 7.96 3.89
CA LYS A 238 23.65 8.47 5.18
C LYS A 238 22.42 9.39 5.02
N ALA A 239 22.50 10.38 4.15
CA ALA A 239 21.40 11.30 3.89
C ALA A 239 20.16 10.57 3.34
N CYS A 240 20.36 9.57 2.48
CA CYS A 240 19.32 8.70 1.96
C CYS A 240 18.59 7.95 3.08
N ARG A 241 19.35 7.32 3.99
CA ARG A 241 18.78 6.59 5.13
C ARG A 241 18.02 7.51 6.08
N GLU A 242 18.55 8.68 6.40
CA GLU A 242 17.89 9.66 7.27
C GLU A 242 16.55 10.12 6.66
N LYS A 243 16.54 10.48 5.38
CA LYS A 243 15.31 10.85 4.66
C LYS A 243 14.32 9.70 4.56
N HIS A 244 14.77 8.47 4.36
CA HIS A 244 13.89 7.31 4.34
C HIS A 244 13.20 7.11 5.69
N VAL A 245 13.98 7.06 6.77
CA VAL A 245 13.43 6.91 8.14
C VAL A 245 12.45 8.03 8.47
N ALA A 246 12.72 9.27 8.06
CA ALA A 246 11.81 10.41 8.22
C ALA A 246 10.58 10.41 7.28
N ALA A 247 10.39 9.36 6.47
CA ALA A 247 9.36 9.26 5.44
C ALA A 247 9.37 10.43 4.43
N GLU A 248 10.57 10.81 3.98
CA GLU A 248 10.83 11.88 3.00
C GLU A 248 11.49 11.37 1.70
N GLY A 249 12.14 10.21 1.74
CA GLY A 249 12.95 9.67 0.64
C GLY A 249 12.27 8.56 -0.16
N PHE A 250 11.03 8.76 -0.64
CA PHE A 250 10.29 7.70 -1.37
C PHE A 250 11.15 7.04 -2.45
N MET A 251 11.15 5.70 -2.46
CA MET A 251 11.89 4.77 -3.34
C MET A 251 13.42 4.87 -3.38
N VAL A 252 14.03 6.00 -3.03
CA VAL A 252 15.49 6.22 -3.17
C VAL A 252 16.31 5.27 -2.31
N TYR A 253 15.88 5.00 -1.07
CA TYR A 253 16.54 4.03 -0.19
C TYR A 253 16.49 2.60 -0.75
N SER A 254 15.33 2.18 -1.25
CA SER A 254 15.19 0.86 -1.88
C SER A 254 16.05 0.72 -3.14
N VAL A 255 16.27 1.80 -3.88
CA VAL A 255 17.23 1.81 -5.00
C VAL A 255 18.67 1.68 -4.48
N LEU A 256 19.12 2.64 -3.65
CA LEU A 256 20.53 2.77 -3.29
C LEU A 256 21.01 1.67 -2.33
N CYS A 257 20.20 1.39 -1.30
CA CYS A 257 20.57 0.53 -0.19
C CYS A 257 20.13 -0.93 -0.41
N GLU A 258 18.98 -1.17 -1.04
CA GLU A 258 18.45 -2.55 -1.19
C GLU A 258 18.70 -3.13 -2.60
N GLY A 259 18.79 -2.27 -3.61
CA GLY A 259 18.86 -2.69 -5.02
C GLY A 259 17.64 -3.51 -5.47
N VAL A 260 16.49 -3.25 -4.84
CA VAL A 260 15.23 -3.92 -5.11
C VAL A 260 14.13 -2.87 -5.14
N ILE A 261 13.24 -2.93 -6.13
CA ILE A 261 12.02 -2.13 -6.13
C ILE A 261 10.83 -3.07 -6.26
N GLU A 262 9.91 -2.91 -5.32
CA GLU A 262 8.67 -3.66 -5.31
C GLU A 262 7.47 -2.74 -5.53
N CYS A 263 6.49 -3.25 -6.26
CA CYS A 263 5.26 -2.53 -6.49
C CYS A 263 4.06 -3.42 -6.14
N SER A 264 3.10 -2.85 -5.40
CA SER A 264 1.82 -3.48 -5.14
C SER A 264 1.04 -3.71 -6.45
N ASN A 265 0.09 -4.64 -6.42
CA ASN A 265 -0.86 -4.81 -7.52
C ASN A 265 -1.50 -3.47 -7.91
N THR A 266 -1.69 -3.29 -9.20
CA THR A 266 -2.28 -2.13 -9.83
C THR A 266 -3.70 -2.45 -10.25
N LEU A 267 -4.60 -1.47 -10.14
CA LEU A 267 -5.98 -1.60 -10.57
C LEU A 267 -6.04 -1.51 -12.11
N GLU A 268 -5.68 -2.61 -12.77
CA GLU A 268 -5.59 -2.75 -14.23
C GLU A 268 -6.45 -3.89 -14.73
N ASP A 269 -6.99 -3.72 -15.92
CA ASP A 269 -7.81 -4.74 -16.58
C ASP A 269 -6.92 -5.55 -17.53
N GLU A 270 -6.54 -6.75 -17.11
CA GLU A 270 -5.66 -7.62 -17.91
C GLU A 270 -6.28 -8.03 -19.27
N GLU A 271 -7.61 -7.88 -19.44
CA GLU A 271 -8.29 -8.15 -20.71
C GLU A 271 -8.26 -6.96 -21.67
N ASP A 272 -7.93 -5.76 -21.18
CA ASP A 272 -7.80 -4.55 -22.00
C ASP A 272 -6.38 -4.45 -22.59
N THR A 273 -6.26 -4.78 -23.88
CA THR A 273 -4.98 -4.75 -24.59
C THR A 273 -4.61 -3.36 -25.14
N GLU A 274 -5.47 -2.35 -24.95
CA GLU A 274 -5.21 -1.01 -25.50
C GLU A 274 -4.28 -0.17 -24.64
N LEU A 275 -4.26 -0.43 -23.33
CA LEU A 275 -3.39 0.23 -22.39
C LEU A 275 -2.17 -0.64 -22.13
N LEU A 276 -0.99 -0.05 -22.27
CA LEU A 276 0.22 -0.70 -21.79
C LEU A 276 0.13 -0.83 -20.26
N PRO A 277 0.57 -1.96 -19.68
CA PRO A 277 0.62 -2.10 -18.24
C PRO A 277 1.43 -0.97 -17.58
N GLN A 278 0.93 -0.42 -16.46
CA GLN A 278 1.51 0.66 -15.68
C GLN A 278 2.99 0.43 -15.36
N ALA A 279 3.34 -0.82 -15.04
CA ALA A 279 4.72 -1.23 -14.78
C ALA A 279 5.65 -0.92 -15.97
N LEU A 280 5.17 -1.13 -17.20
CA LEU A 280 5.90 -0.89 -18.44
C LEU A 280 5.84 0.58 -18.85
N VAL A 281 4.70 1.25 -18.67
CA VAL A 281 4.55 2.71 -18.94
C VAL A 281 5.58 3.52 -18.16
N TYR A 282 5.80 3.21 -16.88
CA TYR A 282 6.76 3.92 -16.03
C TYR A 282 8.16 3.29 -15.99
N LYS A 283 8.42 2.21 -16.74
CA LYS A 283 9.76 1.60 -16.77
C LYS A 283 10.83 2.59 -17.26
N PRO A 284 10.63 3.36 -18.36
CA PRO A 284 11.62 4.33 -18.82
C PRO A 284 11.95 5.41 -17.78
N CYS A 285 10.95 5.94 -17.08
CA CYS A 285 11.20 6.95 -16.04
C CYS A 285 11.96 6.34 -14.84
N ARG A 286 11.66 5.10 -14.43
CA ARG A 286 12.42 4.40 -13.39
C ARG A 286 13.88 4.18 -13.79
N GLN A 287 14.13 3.77 -15.03
CA GLN A 287 15.50 3.61 -15.55
C GLN A 287 16.29 4.92 -15.46
N ARG A 288 15.65 6.06 -15.72
CA ARG A 288 16.27 7.38 -15.59
C ARG A 288 16.49 7.83 -14.15
N ILE A 289 15.55 7.51 -13.24
CA ILE A 289 15.77 7.68 -11.79
C ILE A 289 17.00 6.89 -11.35
N TYR A 290 17.12 5.62 -11.76
CA TYR A 290 18.30 4.80 -11.45
C TYR A 290 19.57 5.38 -12.10
N GLY A 291 19.46 5.89 -13.33
CA GLY A 291 20.56 6.58 -14.03
C GLY A 291 21.10 7.76 -13.25
N LEU A 292 20.20 8.62 -12.75
CA LEU A 292 20.58 9.77 -11.93
C LEU A 292 21.26 9.34 -10.62
N LEU A 293 20.77 8.28 -9.99
CA LEU A 293 21.24 7.82 -8.68
C LEU A 293 22.54 6.99 -8.74
N LEU A 294 22.79 6.26 -9.82
CA LEU A 294 23.82 5.21 -9.84
C LEU A 294 24.92 5.42 -10.89
N LEU A 295 24.68 6.23 -11.93
CA LEU A 295 25.69 6.44 -12.97
C LEU A 295 26.64 7.59 -12.63
N ASN A 296 26.25 8.54 -11.77
CA ASN A 296 27.11 9.63 -11.25
C ASN A 296 28.00 10.33 -12.31
N GLY A 297 27.50 10.45 -13.54
CA GLY A 297 28.23 11.06 -14.65
C GLY A 297 29.36 10.23 -15.29
N HIS A 298 29.51 8.97 -14.90
CA HIS A 298 30.41 8.02 -15.55
C HIS A 298 29.77 7.44 -16.82
N GLU A 299 29.99 8.09 -17.96
CA GLU A 299 29.80 7.44 -19.26
C GLU A 299 30.94 6.43 -19.48
N GLY A 300 30.72 5.14 -19.17
CA GLY A 300 31.41 4.10 -19.94
C GLY A 300 32.38 3.13 -19.23
N SER A 301 32.29 2.86 -17.94
CA SER A 301 32.85 1.59 -17.44
C SER A 301 31.86 0.45 -17.68
N ARG A 302 32.02 -0.29 -18.80
CA ARG A 302 31.16 -1.43 -19.18
C ARG A 302 31.29 -2.66 -18.28
N VAL A 303 32.17 -2.63 -17.27
CA VAL A 303 32.60 -3.83 -16.56
C VAL A 303 31.69 -4.19 -15.37
N ASP A 304 30.93 -3.24 -14.81
CA ASP A 304 29.97 -3.47 -13.71
C ASP A 304 28.80 -2.45 -13.76
N LEU A 305 27.88 -2.57 -14.71
CA LEU A 305 26.68 -1.73 -14.73
C LEU A 305 25.69 -2.21 -13.65
N PRO A 306 25.24 -1.34 -12.73
CA PRO A 306 24.30 -1.75 -11.70
C PRO A 306 22.96 -2.14 -12.34
N ALA A 307 22.25 -3.06 -11.70
CA ALA A 307 20.95 -3.53 -12.15
C ALA A 307 20.00 -3.61 -10.95
N ILE A 308 18.83 -2.99 -11.08
CA ILE A 308 17.80 -3.02 -10.06
C ILE A 308 16.92 -4.24 -10.28
N ARG A 309 16.64 -4.97 -9.21
CA ARG A 309 15.69 -6.10 -9.22
C ARG A 309 14.28 -5.56 -9.02
N GLU A 310 13.47 -5.61 -10.06
CA GLU A 310 12.09 -5.13 -10.03
C GLU A 310 11.09 -6.29 -9.84
N TRP A 311 10.20 -6.15 -8.85
CA TRP A 311 9.07 -7.06 -8.64
C TRP A 311 7.75 -6.33 -8.92
N PHE A 312 7.41 -6.18 -10.19
CA PHE A 312 6.17 -5.52 -10.64
C PHE A 312 5.17 -6.53 -11.18
N VAL A 313 3.91 -6.43 -10.75
CA VAL A 313 2.84 -7.26 -11.29
C VAL A 313 2.30 -6.62 -12.55
N TYR A 314 2.23 -7.37 -13.65
CA TYR A 314 1.55 -6.96 -14.88
C TYR A 314 1.21 -8.18 -15.73
N ALA A 315 0.31 -8.01 -16.70
CA ALA A 315 -0.09 -9.07 -17.62
C ALA A 315 1.12 -9.69 -18.33
N GLY A 316 1.28 -11.01 -18.23
CA GLY A 316 2.43 -11.74 -18.77
C GLY A 316 3.61 -11.92 -17.82
N ASN A 317 3.69 -11.21 -16.68
CA ASN A 317 4.74 -11.42 -15.69
C ASN A 317 4.38 -12.54 -14.69
N ALA A 318 5.08 -13.67 -14.76
CA ALA A 318 4.86 -14.79 -13.86
C ALA A 318 5.35 -14.55 -12.41
N LEU A 319 6.16 -13.52 -12.17
CA LEU A 319 6.83 -13.21 -10.90
C LEU A 319 7.61 -14.41 -10.34
N LYS A 320 8.30 -15.15 -11.21
CA LYS A 320 9.19 -16.25 -10.80
C LYS A 320 10.57 -15.72 -10.39
N GLU A 321 11.05 -14.74 -11.15
CA GLU A 321 12.29 -14.01 -10.95
C GLU A 321 12.01 -12.50 -11.08
N PRO A 322 12.84 -11.63 -10.49
CA PRO A 322 12.70 -10.20 -10.68
C PRO A 322 13.13 -9.78 -12.09
N ASP A 323 12.50 -8.74 -12.61
CA ASP A 323 12.97 -8.09 -13.84
C ASP A 323 14.27 -7.33 -13.54
N MET A 324 15.33 -7.62 -14.28
CA MET A 324 16.59 -6.88 -14.17
C MET A 324 16.49 -5.59 -14.98
N VAL A 325 16.46 -4.44 -14.30
CA VAL A 325 16.28 -3.14 -14.92
C VAL A 325 17.56 -2.32 -14.77
N HIS A 326 18.15 -1.97 -15.92
CA HIS A 326 19.39 -1.21 -15.98
C HIS A 326 19.13 0.30 -15.99
N PRO A 327 20.00 1.08 -15.33
CA PRO A 327 19.95 2.54 -15.34
C PRO A 327 20.17 3.08 -16.75
N VAL A 328 19.49 4.19 -17.06
CA VAL A 328 19.62 4.92 -18.32
C VAL A 328 20.00 6.36 -17.98
N PRO A 329 21.05 6.94 -18.59
CA PRO A 329 21.42 8.33 -18.37
C PRO A 329 20.26 9.29 -18.64
N ILE A 330 20.17 10.35 -17.85
CA ILE A 330 19.23 11.43 -18.14
C ILE A 330 19.79 12.33 -19.25
N SER A 331 18.91 12.77 -20.16
CA SER A 331 19.31 13.65 -21.25
C SER A 331 19.37 15.11 -20.79
N LEU A 332 20.58 15.58 -20.45
CA LEU A 332 20.89 16.98 -20.16
C LEU A 332 21.99 17.47 -21.11
N GLN A 333 21.83 18.69 -21.64
CA GLN A 333 22.66 19.23 -22.72
C GLN A 333 24.09 19.59 -22.27
N TYR A 334 24.34 19.78 -20.97
CA TYR A 334 25.60 20.29 -20.44
C TYR A 334 25.97 19.52 -19.18
N ASN A 335 26.77 18.47 -19.35
CA ASN A 335 27.29 17.54 -18.34
C ASN A 335 26.24 16.78 -17.50
N PRO A 336 26.45 15.48 -17.25
CA PRO A 336 25.60 14.74 -16.33
C PRO A 336 25.74 15.32 -14.90
N PRO A 337 24.63 15.55 -14.18
CA PRO A 337 24.67 16.12 -12.85
C PRO A 337 25.27 15.13 -11.86
N VAL A 338 26.09 15.65 -10.96
CA VAL A 338 26.65 14.89 -9.86
C VAL A 338 25.67 14.92 -8.68
N LEU A 339 25.46 13.75 -8.05
CA LEU A 339 24.45 13.60 -7.01
C LEU A 339 24.74 14.46 -5.77
N ASP A 340 26.00 14.63 -5.39
CA ASP A 340 26.42 15.53 -4.30
C ASP A 340 26.00 16.99 -4.57
N LEU A 341 26.18 17.48 -5.80
CA LEU A 341 25.74 18.82 -6.18
C LEU A 341 24.23 18.96 -6.10
N LEU A 342 23.49 17.95 -6.57
CA LEU A 342 22.03 17.97 -6.52
C LEU A 342 21.51 17.95 -5.09
N TRP A 343 22.11 17.17 -4.18
CA TRP A 343 21.55 16.96 -2.84
C TRP A 343 22.05 17.95 -1.80
N PHE A 344 23.29 18.41 -1.92
CA PHE A 344 23.95 19.27 -0.93
C PHE A 344 24.29 20.66 -1.47
N GLY A 345 24.23 20.86 -2.79
CA GLY A 345 24.45 22.16 -3.41
C GLY A 345 23.35 23.18 -3.07
N ASN A 346 23.71 24.45 -3.17
CA ASN A 346 22.85 25.59 -2.87
C ASN A 346 22.86 26.60 -4.02
N GLY A 347 21.86 27.48 -4.06
CA GLY A 347 21.77 28.58 -5.03
C GLY A 347 20.79 28.33 -6.18
N PRO A 348 20.54 29.37 -7.01
CA PRO A 348 19.53 29.35 -8.06
C PRO A 348 19.91 28.41 -9.22
N GLU A 349 21.20 28.31 -9.55
CA GLU A 349 21.68 27.40 -10.61
C GLU A 349 21.44 25.93 -10.24
N VAL A 350 21.74 25.56 -8.99
CA VAL A 350 21.44 24.22 -8.46
C VAL A 350 19.93 23.98 -8.48
N SER A 351 19.13 24.95 -8.06
CA SER A 351 17.66 24.83 -8.09
C SER A 351 17.13 24.60 -9.52
N SER A 352 17.66 25.31 -10.51
CA SER A 352 17.36 25.10 -11.93
C SER A 352 17.81 23.71 -12.41
N LEU A 353 19.00 23.25 -11.98
CA LEU A 353 19.52 21.93 -12.30
C LEU A 353 18.66 20.81 -11.72
N ARG A 354 18.20 20.94 -10.47
CA ARG A 354 17.26 20.01 -9.82
C ARG A 354 15.98 19.89 -10.65
N LEU A 355 15.37 21.02 -11.02
CA LEU A 355 14.14 21.05 -11.82
C LEU A 355 14.33 20.42 -13.20
N LYS A 356 15.42 20.77 -13.92
CA LYS A 356 15.74 20.19 -15.22
C LYS A 356 16.00 18.68 -15.13
N SER A 357 16.66 18.23 -14.06
CA SER A 357 16.90 16.81 -13.80
C SER A 357 15.60 16.06 -13.50
N PHE A 358 14.69 16.67 -12.73
CA PHE A 358 13.35 16.14 -12.47
C PHE A 358 12.55 15.95 -13.76
N LEU A 359 12.46 17.01 -14.56
CA LEU A 359 11.68 17.01 -15.81
C LEU A 359 12.30 16.09 -16.87
N SER A 360 13.62 15.93 -16.90
CA SER A 360 14.28 15.05 -17.89
C SER A 360 13.98 13.56 -17.67
N MET A 361 13.68 13.13 -16.45
CA MET A 361 13.29 11.75 -16.17
C MET A 361 11.94 11.37 -16.81
N PHE A 362 11.07 12.36 -17.04
CA PHE A 362 9.80 12.22 -17.75
C PHE A 362 9.87 12.69 -19.20
N ASP A 363 11.07 13.00 -19.68
CA ASP A 363 11.26 13.69 -20.95
C ASP A 363 10.26 14.86 -21.08
N CYS A 364 10.39 15.87 -20.22
CA CYS A 364 9.50 17.05 -20.16
C CYS A 364 10.27 18.34 -19.87
N GLN A 365 11.55 18.44 -20.26
CA GLN A 365 12.44 19.56 -19.91
C GLN A 365 11.89 20.94 -20.35
N GLU A 366 11.11 20.98 -21.43
CA GLU A 366 10.48 22.18 -21.98
C GLU A 366 9.51 22.84 -20.98
N LEU A 367 8.92 22.06 -20.08
CA LEU A 367 7.98 22.57 -19.07
C LEU A 367 8.66 23.42 -17.98
N SER A 368 10.00 23.49 -17.97
CA SER A 368 10.74 24.30 -16.99
C SER A 368 10.42 25.79 -17.06
N GLU A 369 9.96 26.29 -18.21
CA GLU A 369 9.54 27.69 -18.37
C GLU A 369 8.25 28.04 -17.60
N LEU A 370 7.45 27.03 -17.26
CA LEU A 370 6.21 27.21 -16.51
C LEU A 370 6.44 27.23 -14.99
N TYR A 371 7.64 26.89 -14.53
CA TYR A 371 7.96 26.89 -13.11
C TYR A 371 7.90 28.31 -12.53
N GLY A 372 7.11 28.48 -11.47
CA GLY A 372 6.78 29.79 -10.90
C GLY A 372 5.70 30.58 -11.65
N ALA A 373 5.37 30.20 -12.90
CA ALA A 373 4.27 30.80 -13.66
C ALA A 373 2.94 30.10 -13.43
N VAL A 374 2.97 28.79 -13.14
CA VAL A 374 1.81 27.99 -12.72
C VAL A 374 2.04 27.39 -11.34
N GLU A 375 0.96 26.95 -10.68
CA GLU A 375 1.09 26.25 -9.41
C GLU A 375 1.89 24.95 -9.58
N ASP A 376 2.75 24.64 -8.60
CA ASP A 376 3.60 23.44 -8.62
C ASP A 376 2.81 22.13 -8.81
N SER A 377 1.60 22.06 -8.24
CA SER A 377 0.70 20.90 -8.39
C SER A 377 0.21 20.73 -9.83
N LEU A 378 -0.05 21.83 -10.54
CA LEU A 378 -0.43 21.85 -11.95
C LEU A 378 0.77 21.58 -12.86
N LEU A 379 1.97 22.06 -12.50
CA LEU A 379 3.20 21.71 -13.23
C LEU A 379 3.49 20.21 -13.12
N ALA A 380 3.34 19.64 -11.92
CA ALA A 380 3.49 18.20 -11.70
C ALA A 380 2.44 17.40 -12.49
N ALA A 381 1.17 17.82 -12.44
CA ALA A 381 0.10 17.22 -13.24
C ALA A 381 0.42 17.28 -14.73
N LEU A 382 0.83 18.44 -15.26
CA LEU A 382 1.17 18.62 -16.66
C LEU A 382 2.35 17.74 -17.09
N CYS A 383 3.40 17.66 -16.26
CA CYS A 383 4.55 16.78 -16.49
C CYS A 383 4.08 15.32 -16.63
N LEU A 384 3.25 14.85 -15.70
CA LEU A 384 2.74 13.49 -15.73
C LEU A 384 1.85 13.22 -16.94
N VAL A 385 0.88 14.11 -17.22
CA VAL A 385 -0.05 13.96 -18.34
C VAL A 385 0.71 13.98 -19.67
N THR A 386 1.70 14.86 -19.83
CA THR A 386 2.57 14.91 -21.02
C THR A 386 3.35 13.61 -21.19
N TYR A 387 3.83 13.01 -20.10
CA TYR A 387 4.53 11.73 -20.14
C TYR A 387 3.63 10.58 -20.62
N ILE A 388 2.38 10.50 -20.13
CA ILE A 388 1.42 9.43 -20.45
C ILE A 388 0.47 9.75 -21.63
N ALA A 389 0.69 10.88 -22.32
CA ALA A 389 -0.31 11.51 -23.19
C ALA A 389 -0.89 10.62 -24.30
N LEU A 390 -2.22 10.50 -24.31
CA LEU A 390 -3.10 10.17 -25.43
C LEU A 390 -4.19 11.27 -25.49
N GLN A 391 -4.52 11.81 -26.67
CA GLN A 391 -5.13 13.15 -26.83
C GLN A 391 -6.36 13.42 -25.95
N GLU A 392 -7.39 12.58 -26.01
CA GLU A 392 -8.66 12.81 -25.30
C GLU A 392 -8.58 12.49 -23.81
N ASP A 393 -7.70 11.55 -23.45
CA ASP A 393 -7.41 11.25 -22.05
C ASP A 393 -6.72 12.46 -21.39
N CYS A 394 -5.95 13.26 -22.14
CA CYS A 394 -5.29 14.48 -21.64
C CYS A 394 -6.29 15.55 -21.21
N ASP A 395 -7.35 15.78 -22.00
CA ASP A 395 -8.37 16.78 -21.68
C ASP A 395 -9.07 16.44 -20.36
N ALA A 396 -9.34 15.15 -20.11
CA ALA A 396 -9.90 14.66 -18.85
C ALA A 396 -8.97 14.89 -17.65
N TYR A 397 -7.67 14.58 -17.78
CA TYR A 397 -6.70 14.80 -16.71
C TYR A 397 -6.48 16.28 -16.40
N LEU A 398 -6.29 17.11 -17.43
CA LEU A 398 -6.01 18.54 -17.25
C LEU A 398 -7.24 19.26 -16.69
N SER A 399 -8.43 18.99 -17.22
CA SER A 399 -9.66 19.63 -16.73
C SER A 399 -9.96 19.27 -15.28
N GLN A 400 -9.79 18.01 -14.86
CA GLN A 400 -10.02 17.67 -13.45
C GLN A 400 -8.97 18.30 -12.53
N ALA A 401 -7.68 18.32 -12.92
CA ALA A 401 -6.63 18.92 -12.10
C ALA A 401 -6.85 20.42 -11.89
N VAL A 402 -7.29 21.13 -12.94
CA VAL A 402 -7.62 22.56 -12.88
C VAL A 402 -8.89 22.81 -12.06
N CYS A 403 -9.96 22.05 -12.28
CA CYS A 403 -11.23 22.23 -11.58
C CYS A 403 -11.18 21.81 -10.11
N LEU A 404 -10.34 20.85 -9.73
CA LEU A 404 -10.26 20.29 -8.37
C LEU A 404 -10.06 21.38 -7.31
N ARG A 405 -9.26 22.39 -7.63
CA ARG A 405 -8.89 23.52 -6.75
C ARG A 405 -10.10 24.36 -6.32
N LEU A 406 -11.18 24.32 -7.10
CA LEU A 406 -12.42 25.05 -6.82
C LEU A 406 -13.49 24.20 -6.11
N LYS A 407 -13.23 22.91 -5.88
CA LYS A 407 -14.20 21.98 -5.28
C LYS A 407 -13.93 21.76 -3.81
N SER A 408 -14.98 21.88 -2.99
CA SER A 408 -14.96 21.41 -1.61
C SER A 408 -15.06 19.88 -1.54
N PRO A 409 -14.58 19.26 -0.44
CA PRO A 409 -14.74 17.81 -0.23
C PRO A 409 -16.20 17.35 -0.29
N LYS A 410 -17.14 18.19 0.15
CA LYS A 410 -18.57 17.91 0.06
C LYS A 410 -19.01 17.85 -1.40
N GLU A 411 -18.64 18.82 -2.23
CA GLU A 411 -19.00 18.81 -3.65
C GLU A 411 -18.45 17.57 -4.36
N LEU A 412 -17.18 17.22 -4.12
CA LEU A 412 -16.56 16.02 -4.68
C LEU A 412 -17.32 14.73 -4.29
N GLN A 413 -17.70 14.60 -3.03
CA GLN A 413 -18.47 13.44 -2.55
C GLN A 413 -19.85 13.32 -3.23
N HIS A 414 -20.48 14.45 -3.58
CA HIS A 414 -21.80 14.49 -4.20
C HIS A 414 -21.78 14.38 -5.73
N ILE A 415 -20.61 14.30 -6.37
CA ILE A 415 -20.52 14.03 -7.82
C ILE A 415 -21.23 12.71 -8.12
N LYS A 416 -22.25 12.78 -8.97
CA LYS A 416 -22.98 11.64 -9.50
C LYS A 416 -22.47 11.31 -10.89
N LEU A 417 -22.09 10.06 -11.09
CA LEU A 417 -21.68 9.54 -12.38
C LEU A 417 -22.88 8.85 -13.04
N PRO A 418 -23.12 9.05 -14.35
CA PRO A 418 -24.21 8.37 -15.04
C PRO A 418 -23.97 6.85 -15.12
N PHE A 419 -22.71 6.44 -15.21
CA PHE A 419 -22.23 5.06 -15.12
C PHE A 419 -20.72 5.07 -14.84
N LEU A 420 -20.17 3.92 -14.44
CA LEU A 420 -18.74 3.69 -14.33
C LEU A 420 -18.16 3.07 -15.59
N CYS A 421 -17.21 3.77 -16.20
CA CYS A 421 -16.35 3.29 -17.27
C CYS A 421 -15.11 2.57 -16.71
N SER A 422 -14.86 1.33 -17.17
CA SER A 422 -13.66 0.56 -16.80
C SER A 422 -12.36 1.27 -17.21
N ARG A 423 -12.33 1.86 -18.42
CA ARG A 423 -11.16 2.62 -18.91
C ARG A 423 -10.84 3.82 -18.03
N ALA A 424 -11.84 4.59 -17.59
CA ALA A 424 -11.64 5.70 -16.67
C ALA A 424 -11.04 5.23 -15.32
N VAL A 425 -11.47 4.08 -14.80
CA VAL A 425 -10.88 3.51 -13.57
C VAL A 425 -9.41 3.14 -13.76
N GLN A 426 -9.05 2.54 -14.90
CA GLN A 426 -7.66 2.21 -15.24
C GLN A 426 -6.80 3.47 -15.38
N LEU A 427 -7.29 4.47 -16.11
CA LEU A 427 -6.60 5.75 -16.32
C LEU A 427 -6.39 6.50 -14.99
N GLY A 428 -7.41 6.59 -14.15
CA GLY A 428 -7.24 7.18 -12.82
C GLY A 428 -6.18 6.46 -11.98
N SER A 429 -6.13 5.13 -12.08
CA SER A 429 -5.13 4.31 -11.39
C SER A 429 -3.71 4.50 -11.96
N LEU A 430 -3.59 4.65 -13.28
CA LEU A 430 -2.36 5.00 -13.98
C LEU A 430 -1.83 6.35 -13.48
N TYR A 431 -2.68 7.38 -13.40
CA TYR A 431 -2.29 8.70 -12.92
C TYR A 431 -1.79 8.68 -11.46
N VAL A 432 -2.53 8.07 -10.54
CA VAL A 432 -2.10 7.98 -9.13
C VAL A 432 -0.79 7.20 -8.99
N ARG A 433 -0.58 6.16 -9.81
CA ARG A 433 0.71 5.46 -9.88
C ARG A 433 1.82 6.35 -10.43
N GLY A 434 1.52 7.21 -11.39
CA GLY A 434 2.44 8.19 -11.94
C GLY A 434 2.93 9.22 -10.93
N LEU A 435 2.04 9.70 -10.06
CA LEU A 435 2.41 10.60 -8.96
C LEU A 435 3.47 9.99 -8.04
N ALA A 436 3.43 8.67 -7.80
CA ALA A 436 4.46 8.00 -7.00
C ALA A 436 5.84 8.06 -7.68
N HIS A 437 5.88 7.93 -9.01
CA HIS A 437 7.12 8.05 -9.78
C HIS A 437 7.61 9.50 -9.84
N LEU A 438 6.71 10.50 -9.93
CA LEU A 438 7.09 11.91 -9.78
C LEU A 438 7.69 12.16 -8.39
N LEU A 439 7.09 11.63 -7.34
CA LEU A 439 7.62 11.75 -5.99
C LEU A 439 9.03 11.14 -5.87
N GLY A 440 9.25 9.94 -6.43
CA GLY A 440 10.57 9.31 -6.46
C GLY A 440 11.60 10.10 -7.26
N ALA A 441 11.21 10.64 -8.42
CA ALA A 441 12.04 11.54 -9.21
C ALA A 441 12.36 12.84 -8.47
N ASN A 442 11.40 13.41 -7.74
CA ASN A 442 11.62 14.60 -6.91
C ASN A 442 12.64 14.30 -5.81
N CYS A 443 12.52 13.18 -5.10
CA CYS A 443 13.50 12.74 -4.10
C CYS A 443 14.90 12.53 -4.72
N ALA A 444 14.99 11.85 -5.87
CA ALA A 444 16.26 11.56 -6.54
C ALA A 444 16.98 12.82 -7.04
N SER A 445 16.23 13.81 -7.52
CA SER A 445 16.76 15.06 -8.07
C SER A 445 17.03 16.15 -7.02
N GLY A 446 16.90 15.86 -5.72
CA GLY A 446 17.18 16.82 -4.65
C GLY A 446 15.99 17.73 -4.29
N GLY A 447 14.78 17.37 -4.70
CA GLY A 447 13.52 18.02 -4.29
C GLY A 447 13.25 19.39 -4.93
N PRO A 448 13.21 19.52 -6.27
CA PRO A 448 12.89 20.79 -6.91
C PRO A 448 11.45 21.28 -6.68
N LEU A 449 10.50 20.38 -6.43
CA LEU A 449 9.11 20.74 -6.12
C LEU A 449 8.80 20.48 -4.64
N PRO A 450 7.94 21.30 -3.99
CA PRO A 450 7.43 21.00 -2.66
C PRO A 450 6.72 19.64 -2.64
N GLY A 451 6.96 18.83 -1.60
CA GLY A 451 6.35 17.49 -1.49
C GLY A 451 4.81 17.53 -1.56
N ALA A 452 4.19 18.57 -1.01
CA ALA A 452 2.73 18.77 -1.04
C ALA A 452 2.16 18.89 -2.47
N ALA A 453 2.94 19.42 -3.42
CA ALA A 453 2.51 19.56 -4.81
C ALA A 453 2.35 18.20 -5.53
N LEU A 454 3.02 17.16 -5.02
CA LEU A 454 3.05 15.81 -5.61
C LEU A 454 2.02 14.86 -4.98
N MET A 455 1.23 15.35 -4.03
CA MET A 455 0.24 14.54 -3.33
C MET A 455 -1.01 14.33 -4.19
N PRO A 456 -1.64 13.14 -4.16
CA PRO A 456 -2.84 12.87 -4.95
C PRO A 456 -3.97 13.88 -4.71
N TRP A 457 -4.22 14.26 -3.45
CA TRP A 457 -5.28 15.23 -3.11
C TRP A 457 -5.02 16.65 -3.61
N SER A 458 -3.81 16.95 -4.10
CA SER A 458 -3.47 18.26 -4.69
C SER A 458 -3.79 18.34 -6.18
N SER A 459 -3.90 17.20 -6.87
CA SER A 459 -4.06 17.20 -8.33
C SER A 459 -5.03 16.16 -8.88
N PHE A 460 -5.64 15.30 -8.05
CA PHE A 460 -6.50 14.22 -8.52
C PHE A 460 -7.63 13.87 -7.56
N ASP A 461 -8.86 13.85 -8.07
CA ASP A 461 -10.00 13.19 -7.45
C ASP A 461 -10.64 12.19 -8.41
N GLY A 462 -10.89 10.96 -7.95
CA GLY A 462 -11.36 9.87 -8.80
C GLY A 462 -12.77 10.08 -9.36
N ARG A 463 -13.67 10.74 -8.62
CA ARG A 463 -15.04 11.02 -9.10
C ARG A 463 -15.03 12.19 -10.08
N LEU A 464 -14.29 13.24 -9.76
CA LEU A 464 -14.13 14.40 -10.64
C LEU A 464 -13.48 13.97 -11.95
N PHE A 465 -12.37 13.23 -11.91
CA PHE A 465 -11.71 12.70 -13.10
C PHE A 465 -12.69 11.88 -13.96
N HIS A 466 -13.45 10.98 -13.35
CA HIS A 466 -14.40 10.15 -14.09
C HIS A 466 -15.50 10.99 -14.77
N SER A 467 -16.03 12.00 -14.08
CA SER A 467 -17.00 12.94 -14.66
C SER A 467 -16.42 13.69 -15.86
N LYS A 468 -15.21 14.27 -15.70
CA LYS A 468 -14.51 15.00 -16.78
C LYS A 468 -14.14 14.09 -17.95
N TYR A 469 -13.78 12.84 -17.66
CA TYR A 469 -13.52 11.82 -18.67
C TYR A 469 -14.73 11.58 -19.58
N LEU A 470 -15.91 11.38 -18.98
CA LEU A 470 -17.14 11.17 -19.72
C LEU A 470 -17.52 12.41 -20.57
N LEU A 471 -17.35 13.62 -20.04
CA LEU A 471 -17.61 14.87 -20.76
C LEU A 471 -16.65 15.07 -21.94
N ALA A 472 -15.35 14.82 -21.73
CA ALA A 472 -14.34 14.94 -22.79
C ALA A 472 -14.61 13.97 -23.94
N HIS A 473 -15.03 12.73 -23.63
CA HIS A 473 -15.30 11.70 -24.63
C HIS A 473 -16.69 11.82 -25.29
N SER A 474 -17.58 12.67 -24.78
CA SER A 474 -18.87 12.96 -25.41
C SER A 474 -18.81 14.09 -26.43
N GLY A 475 -17.63 14.67 -26.69
CA GLY A 475 -17.47 15.84 -27.55
C GLY A 475 -18.06 17.12 -26.95
N SER A 476 -18.16 17.20 -25.62
CA SER A 476 -18.64 18.41 -24.93
C SER A 476 -17.73 19.60 -25.21
N ASP A 477 -18.31 20.79 -25.29
CA ASP A 477 -17.54 22.03 -25.40
C ASP A 477 -16.64 22.26 -24.17
N ASN A 478 -15.48 22.88 -24.38
CA ASN A 478 -14.50 23.16 -23.32
C ASN A 478 -15.12 23.99 -22.19
N THR A 479 -16.06 24.89 -22.46
CA THR A 479 -16.75 25.66 -21.41
C THR A 479 -17.54 24.75 -20.47
N VAL A 480 -18.17 23.68 -20.98
CA VAL A 480 -18.88 22.69 -20.16
C VAL A 480 -17.88 21.80 -19.42
N LEU A 481 -16.81 21.38 -20.09
CA LEU A 481 -15.75 20.57 -19.48
C LEU A 481 -15.10 21.29 -18.29
N LEU A 482 -15.00 22.62 -18.32
CA LEU A 482 -14.40 23.43 -17.26
C LEU A 482 -15.43 24.10 -16.34
N ASP A 483 -16.62 23.48 -16.19
CA ASP A 483 -17.70 23.93 -15.28
C ASP A 483 -18.16 25.38 -15.50
N ARG A 484 -17.99 25.90 -16.72
CA ARG A 484 -18.27 27.29 -17.12
C ARG A 484 -17.48 28.34 -16.32
N ASP A 485 -16.36 27.94 -15.73
CA ASP A 485 -15.46 28.85 -15.02
C ASP A 485 -14.40 29.43 -15.98
N PRO A 486 -14.38 30.75 -16.22
CA PRO A 486 -13.45 31.38 -17.16
C PRO A 486 -11.98 31.23 -16.77
N PHE A 487 -11.69 31.19 -15.46
CA PHE A 487 -10.32 31.07 -14.96
C PHE A 487 -9.79 29.65 -15.21
N CYS A 488 -10.58 28.62 -14.89
CA CYS A 488 -10.28 27.24 -15.22
C CYS A 488 -10.10 27.04 -16.73
N LEU A 489 -10.96 27.65 -17.56
CA LEU A 489 -10.83 27.57 -19.00
C LEU A 489 -9.50 28.17 -19.49
N SER A 490 -9.14 29.36 -19.02
CA SER A 490 -7.86 30.00 -19.39
C SER A 490 -6.66 29.16 -18.96
N GLN A 491 -6.65 28.63 -17.74
CA GLN A 491 -5.56 27.78 -17.26
C GLN A 491 -5.47 26.48 -18.06
N PHE A 492 -6.60 25.83 -18.29
CA PHE A 492 -6.68 24.60 -19.09
C PHE A 492 -6.11 24.79 -20.50
N LEU A 493 -6.51 25.87 -21.19
CA LEU A 493 -6.03 26.16 -22.55
C LEU A 493 -4.51 26.38 -22.57
N CYS A 494 -3.97 27.12 -21.60
CA CYS A 494 -2.53 27.34 -21.48
C CYS A 494 -1.75 26.03 -21.27
N LEU A 495 -2.21 25.18 -20.35
CA LEU A 495 -1.58 23.88 -20.08
C LEU A 495 -1.67 22.94 -21.28
N ARG A 496 -2.84 22.90 -21.95
CA ARG A 496 -3.08 22.06 -23.13
C ARG A 496 -2.22 22.48 -24.32
N GLU A 497 -2.04 23.78 -24.54
CA GLU A 497 -1.15 24.30 -25.57
C GLU A 497 0.29 23.83 -25.34
N LYS A 498 0.79 23.96 -24.11
CA LYS A 498 2.15 23.53 -23.74
C LYS A 498 2.36 22.02 -23.79
N LEU A 499 1.35 21.24 -23.42
CA LEU A 499 1.35 19.80 -23.63
C LEU A 499 1.50 19.48 -25.12
N THR A 500 0.68 20.10 -25.96
CA THR A 500 0.66 19.85 -27.41
C THR A 500 1.98 20.25 -28.06
N GLU A 501 2.56 21.37 -27.65
CA GLU A 501 3.87 21.83 -28.10
C GLU A 501 4.97 20.82 -27.74
N THR A 502 5.00 20.37 -26.49
CA THR A 502 5.98 19.40 -25.98
C THR A 502 5.85 18.05 -26.68
N CYS A 503 4.64 17.53 -26.85
CA CYS A 503 4.40 16.29 -27.59
C CYS A 503 4.87 16.39 -29.05
N ARG A 504 4.57 17.51 -29.73
CA ARG A 504 5.00 17.76 -31.12
C ARG A 504 6.52 17.77 -31.27
N LYS A 505 7.23 18.48 -30.39
CA LYS A 505 8.70 18.52 -30.37
C LYS A 505 9.33 17.13 -30.21
N ARG A 506 8.61 16.19 -29.60
CA ARG A 506 9.06 14.81 -29.33
C ARG A 506 8.60 13.81 -30.38
N GLY A 507 8.00 14.26 -31.49
CA GLY A 507 7.45 13.39 -32.52
C GLY A 507 6.27 12.53 -32.04
N ARG A 508 5.64 12.89 -30.91
CA ARG A 508 4.44 12.21 -30.42
C ARG A 508 3.22 12.85 -31.05
N VAL A 509 2.55 12.11 -31.93
CA VAL A 509 1.27 12.54 -32.51
C VAL A 509 0.16 12.21 -31.52
N LEU A 510 -0.48 13.24 -30.96
CA LEU A 510 -1.69 13.08 -30.18
C LEU A 510 -2.80 12.59 -31.11
N GLN A 511 -3.29 11.37 -30.89
CA GLN A 511 -4.39 10.80 -31.66
C GLN A 511 -5.71 11.05 -30.93
N SER A 512 -6.66 11.71 -31.60
CA SER A 512 -8.06 11.75 -31.20
C SER A 512 -8.67 10.38 -31.50
N ARG A 513 -9.30 9.77 -30.51
CA ARG A 513 -9.98 8.48 -30.61
C ARG A 513 -11.30 8.58 -29.84
N PRO A 514 -12.27 9.38 -30.33
CA PRO A 514 -13.50 9.64 -29.61
C PRO A 514 -14.23 8.32 -29.45
N LYS A 515 -14.08 7.74 -28.27
CA LYS A 515 -14.75 6.51 -27.90
C LYS A 515 -15.99 6.90 -27.16
N ALA A 516 -17.14 6.62 -27.79
CA ALA A 516 -18.37 6.50 -27.04
C ALA A 516 -18.08 5.54 -25.88
N PRO A 517 -18.18 5.99 -24.62
CA PRO A 517 -17.95 5.10 -23.49
C PRO A 517 -18.91 3.91 -23.66
N GLN A 518 -18.36 2.70 -23.68
CA GLN A 518 -19.17 1.51 -23.94
C GLN A 518 -20.23 1.38 -22.84
N GLN A 519 -21.49 1.65 -23.17
CA GLN A 519 -22.62 1.19 -22.38
C GLN A 519 -22.80 -0.31 -22.64
N ALA A 520 -22.89 -1.10 -21.59
CA ALA A 520 -23.37 -2.48 -21.72
C ALA A 520 -24.76 -2.43 -22.40
N PRO A 521 -25.06 -3.35 -23.34
CA PRO A 521 -26.44 -3.54 -23.77
C PRO A 521 -27.25 -3.85 -22.50
N GLY A 522 -28.30 -3.09 -22.25
CA GLY A 522 -29.22 -3.41 -21.17
C GLY A 522 -29.71 -4.87 -21.29
N PRO A 523 -30.16 -5.49 -20.19
CA PRO A 523 -30.78 -6.82 -20.28
C PRO A 523 -31.85 -6.79 -21.37
N PRO A 524 -32.01 -7.85 -22.19
CA PRO A 524 -32.93 -7.81 -23.32
C PRO A 524 -34.32 -7.50 -22.79
N ASN A 525 -34.81 -6.31 -23.12
CA ASN A 525 -36.19 -5.93 -22.87
C ASN A 525 -37.05 -6.96 -23.57
N ARG A 526 -37.83 -7.72 -22.80
CA ARG A 526 -38.94 -8.50 -23.36
C ARG A 526 -39.84 -7.52 -24.08
N ASP A 527 -39.99 -7.75 -25.38
CA ASP A 527 -40.83 -6.99 -26.29
C ASP A 527 -42.18 -6.65 -25.68
N ARG A 528 -42.46 -5.34 -25.61
CA ARG A 528 -43.82 -4.81 -25.69
C ARG A 528 -43.81 -3.68 -26.72
N HIS A 529 -44.21 -4.04 -27.95
CA HIS A 529 -44.92 -3.16 -28.87
C HIS A 529 -45.98 -2.35 -28.09
N THR A 530 -46.23 -1.05 -28.28
CA THR A 530 -46.24 -0.17 -29.47
C THR A 530 -46.47 1.28 -28.98
N GLY A 531 -46.00 2.30 -29.71
CA GLY A 531 -46.68 3.61 -29.75
C GLY A 531 -45.81 4.87 -29.70
N GLY A 532 -45.35 5.31 -30.87
CA GLY A 532 -45.28 6.69 -31.39
C GLY A 532 -44.80 7.89 -30.54
N GLY A 533 -43.79 8.59 -31.08
CA GLY A 533 -43.91 10.03 -31.37
C GLY A 533 -43.27 11.06 -30.42
N GLU A 534 -42.16 11.64 -30.89
CA GLU A 534 -41.81 13.08 -30.85
C GLU A 534 -41.27 13.77 -29.58
N ASN A 535 -40.20 14.55 -29.84
CA ASN A 535 -39.73 15.80 -29.21
C ASN A 535 -39.46 15.86 -27.70
N TRP A 536 -38.17 16.02 -27.37
CA TRP A 536 -37.72 16.54 -26.07
C TRP A 536 -37.31 18.02 -26.22
N SER A 537 -38.21 18.91 -25.79
CA SER A 537 -37.88 20.29 -25.41
C SER A 537 -38.72 20.65 -24.19
N GLU A 538 -38.01 21.10 -23.16
CA GLU A 538 -38.42 21.93 -22.02
C GLU A 538 -39.57 21.53 -21.07
N ARG A 539 -39.27 21.80 -19.79
CA ARG A 539 -40.10 22.08 -18.60
C ARG A 539 -40.52 20.94 -17.69
N GLY A 540 -40.30 21.21 -16.40
CA GLY A 540 -41.19 20.79 -15.32
C GLY A 540 -40.49 20.50 -14.00
N GLU A 541 -40.27 21.53 -13.18
CA GLU A 541 -40.06 21.35 -11.74
C GLU A 541 -41.19 20.50 -11.14
N THR A 542 -40.86 19.44 -10.42
CA THR A 542 -41.66 18.98 -9.28
C THR A 542 -40.77 18.19 -8.31
N THR A 543 -40.79 18.71 -7.08
CA THR A 543 -40.28 18.22 -5.80
C THR A 543 -40.19 16.71 -5.56
N GLY A 544 -39.09 16.31 -4.93
CA GLY A 544 -39.14 15.44 -3.73
C GLY A 544 -38.55 14.03 -3.86
N GLY A 545 -37.30 13.85 -3.44
CA GLY A 545 -36.71 12.52 -3.27
C GLY A 545 -35.24 12.52 -2.86
N GLY A 546 -34.93 13.12 -1.71
CA GLY A 546 -33.60 13.10 -1.12
C GLY A 546 -33.24 11.72 -0.57
N TRP A 547 -32.17 11.12 -1.07
CA TRP A 547 -31.60 9.89 -0.52
C TRP A 547 -30.78 10.26 0.73
N ARG A 548 -31.38 10.09 1.91
CA ARG A 548 -30.68 10.09 3.20
C ARG A 548 -30.13 8.70 3.48
N GLU A 549 -28.85 8.66 3.84
CA GLU A 549 -28.20 7.55 4.53
C GLU A 549 -28.99 7.20 5.80
N ARG A 550 -29.39 5.93 5.92
CA ARG A 550 -30.01 5.40 7.14
C ARG A 550 -28.91 4.81 8.02
N GLY A 551 -28.49 5.61 8.99
CA GLY A 551 -27.79 5.13 10.18
C GLY A 551 -28.72 4.34 11.11
N GLU A 552 -28.08 3.45 11.86
CA GLU A 552 -28.38 3.01 13.23
C GLU A 552 -29.85 2.78 13.61
N ALA A 553 -30.20 1.49 13.77
CA ALA A 553 -31.40 1.07 14.48
C ALA A 553 -31.23 1.26 16.00
N ARG A 554 -31.91 2.26 16.56
CA ARG A 554 -32.35 2.28 17.96
C ARG A 554 -33.78 1.75 18.01
N GLY A 555 -34.03 0.75 18.84
CA GLY A 555 -35.37 0.25 19.16
C GLY A 555 -36.02 1.13 20.22
N ASP A 556 -37.29 1.46 19.99
CA ASP A 556 -38.17 2.30 20.79
C ASP A 556 -38.67 1.61 22.08
N PRO A 557 -39.21 2.38 23.05
CA PRO A 557 -39.49 1.96 24.41
C PRO A 557 -40.93 1.48 24.59
N ASN A 558 -41.17 0.66 25.61
CA ASN A 558 -42.47 0.65 26.25
C ASN A 558 -42.33 0.48 27.77
N LYS A 559 -42.88 1.45 28.51
CA LYS A 559 -42.98 1.49 29.97
C LYS A 559 -44.25 0.76 30.40
N CYS A 560 -44.17 -0.05 31.45
CA CYS A 560 -45.20 -0.09 32.48
C CYS A 560 -44.55 -0.48 33.83
N GLU A 561 -45.06 0.12 34.89
CA GLU A 561 -44.45 0.36 36.19
C GLU A 561 -44.54 -0.80 37.19
N ASN A 562 -43.76 -0.62 38.26
CA ASN A 562 -43.97 -1.08 39.65
C ASN A 562 -43.93 -2.59 39.93
N ARG A 563 -42.97 -3.02 40.75
CA ARG A 563 -43.09 -2.99 42.23
C ARG A 563 -41.84 -3.59 42.90
N GLU A 564 -41.40 -2.95 43.96
CA GLU A 564 -40.34 -3.37 44.89
C GLU A 564 -40.55 -4.78 45.47
N ARG A 565 -39.46 -5.52 45.72
CA ARG A 565 -39.06 -5.98 47.07
C ARG A 565 -37.76 -6.81 47.06
N LEU A 566 -36.95 -6.54 48.07
CA LEU A 566 -35.79 -7.29 48.56
C LEU A 566 -36.06 -8.80 48.64
N TRP A 567 -35.02 -9.64 48.54
CA TRP A 567 -34.58 -10.60 49.59
C TRP A 567 -33.33 -11.35 49.10
N ALA A 568 -32.38 -11.53 50.02
CA ALA A 568 -31.10 -12.19 49.84
C ALA A 568 -31.18 -13.73 50.00
N ARG A 569 -30.05 -14.38 49.66
CA ARG A 569 -29.58 -15.76 49.93
C ARG A 569 -29.81 -16.82 48.85
N GLY A 570 -28.68 -17.33 48.35
CA GLY A 570 -28.29 -18.72 48.60
C GLY A 570 -28.44 -19.72 47.45
N GLY A 571 -27.30 -20.25 46.99
CA GLY A 571 -27.12 -21.69 46.74
C GLY A 571 -27.47 -22.26 45.37
N GLY A 572 -26.42 -22.65 44.63
CA GLY A 572 -26.27 -23.96 43.95
C GLY A 572 -27.25 -24.37 42.85
N GLY A 573 -26.71 -24.75 41.68
CA GLY A 573 -27.44 -25.65 40.77
C GLY A 573 -27.18 -25.44 39.29
N THR A 574 -26.43 -26.38 38.71
CA THR A 574 -26.16 -26.62 37.29
C THR A 574 -27.39 -26.73 36.37
N ARG A 575 -27.28 -26.15 35.17
CA ARG A 575 -27.78 -26.55 33.81
C ARG A 575 -27.84 -25.24 32.98
N GLY A 576 -27.27 -25.09 31.80
CA GLY A 576 -27.09 -26.02 30.69
C GLY A 576 -28.05 -25.62 29.58
N GLU A 577 -27.78 -24.52 28.85
CA GLU A 577 -28.50 -24.18 27.62
C GLU A 577 -27.56 -23.69 26.51
N HIS A 578 -27.81 -24.23 25.34
CA HIS A 578 -26.99 -24.25 24.14
C HIS A 578 -27.11 -22.94 23.34
N PHE A 579 -25.97 -22.38 22.93
CA PHE A 579 -25.91 -21.41 21.83
C PHE A 579 -25.16 -22.03 20.65
N HIS A 580 -25.87 -22.22 19.54
CA HIS A 580 -25.28 -22.54 18.24
C HIS A 580 -24.69 -21.28 17.58
N PRO A 581 -23.52 -21.39 16.94
CA PRO A 581 -23.25 -20.62 15.74
C PRO A 581 -22.91 -21.52 14.55
N HIS A 582 -23.57 -21.29 13.42
CA HIS A 582 -23.21 -21.89 12.14
C HIS A 582 -21.87 -21.35 11.63
N PRO A 583 -20.94 -22.20 11.16
CA PRO A 583 -19.69 -21.77 10.55
C PRO A 583 -19.78 -21.79 9.01
N ARG A 584 -19.33 -20.73 8.35
CA ARG A 584 -18.85 -20.81 6.96
C ARG A 584 -17.57 -20.02 6.82
N GLY A 585 -16.45 -20.68 7.13
CA GLY A 585 -15.11 -20.26 6.75
C GLY A 585 -14.45 -21.39 5.96
N ARG A 586 -14.35 -21.25 4.64
CA ARG A 586 -13.48 -22.11 3.82
C ARG A 586 -12.03 -21.63 3.98
N SER A 587 -11.24 -22.46 4.65
CA SER A 587 -9.81 -22.29 4.91
C SER A 587 -8.99 -22.86 3.75
N HIS A 588 -8.04 -22.09 3.23
CA HIS A 588 -6.87 -22.64 2.53
C HIS A 588 -5.60 -21.82 2.80
N ARG A 589 -4.48 -22.55 2.74
CA ARG A 589 -3.19 -22.39 3.41
C ARG A 589 -2.25 -21.31 2.84
N SER A 590 -1.20 -21.06 3.62
CA SER A 590 0.14 -20.52 3.29
C SER A 590 0.37 -19.04 3.57
N ARG A 591 1.00 -18.78 4.73
CA ARG A 591 1.73 -17.54 5.04
C ARG A 591 3.15 -17.64 4.48
N GLY A 592 3.57 -16.60 3.78
CA GLY A 592 4.92 -16.47 3.23
C GLY A 592 5.33 -15.01 3.35
N ARG A 593 6.62 -14.82 3.66
CA ARG A 593 7.36 -13.58 3.96
C ARG A 593 7.09 -12.39 3.03
N TYR A 594 7.43 -11.23 3.60
CA TYR A 594 7.79 -9.92 3.01
C TYR A 594 6.70 -8.82 3.03
N GLN A 595 6.99 -7.88 3.95
CA GLN A 595 6.74 -6.44 4.11
C GLN A 595 5.68 -5.63 3.33
N LEU A 596 5.07 -4.72 4.10
CA LEU A 596 4.48 -3.40 3.81
C LEU A 596 3.46 -3.27 2.67
N ALA A 597 2.24 -3.73 2.97
CA ALA A 597 1.01 -2.97 2.73
C ALA A 597 0.09 -3.22 3.94
N PRO A 598 -0.68 -2.22 4.42
CA PRO A 598 -1.41 -2.31 5.69
C PRO A 598 -2.35 -3.52 5.68
N ARG A 599 -2.34 -4.23 6.82
CA ARG A 599 -3.08 -5.47 7.06
C ARG A 599 -4.57 -5.22 7.24
#